data_AF-A0A1F9MPX1-F1
#
_entry.id   AF-A0A1F9MPX1-F1
#
_cell.length_a   1.000
_cell.length_b   1.000
_cell.length_c   1.000
_cell.angle_alpha   90.00
_cell.angle_beta   90.00
_cell.angle_gamma   90.00
#
_symmetry.space_group_name_H-M   'P 1'
#
loop_
_entity.id
_entity.type
_entity.pdbx_description
1 polymer ?
#
loop_
_entity_poly.entity_id
_entity_poly.type
_entity_poly.pdbx_seq_one_letter_code
_entity_poly.pdbx_strand_id
1 'polypeptide(L)'
;MKNVLLAMSGLNPQVITEALYAILHEGRQVDAIQIITTRIGKERLLTGLLSPINSRYSNFLAEFGLTPENIDFGPQNIHVLTNEHGSELDDIITPADNEILIRTCLELAWTHTRTPQTAVFFLVAGGRKTMTSCLTLAAQLYGRPQDRIYHVLVSPEFENCPDFWYPPRNPVRLALLDKNGEIFYKETSYAIIHLVSIPFVSVRDRIPDSLLEGPHPPTDLMAFLIKEELPGLRINLATRKVSFGTTNVDFHPARLALYAFLVGLKKRCELTRACRNCSECFVETSDILASSAEIAQLYKTLPVTRRSEAANASGILSLTKENFRSYRSKIRDDLRRAFGQTALFELEIAAEGRRPDTRYGIRLDRKLIVMEN
;
A
#
# COMPACT_ATOMS: atom_id res chain seq x y z
N MET A 1 27.48 6.51 -7.11
CA MET A 1 26.15 6.39 -6.48
C MET A 1 26.35 6.64 -5.00
N LYS A 2 25.59 7.56 -4.38
CA LYS A 2 25.71 7.83 -2.93
C LYS A 2 24.86 6.85 -2.14
N ASN A 3 25.33 6.36 -1.01
CA ASN A 3 24.62 5.43 -0.14
C ASN A 3 24.25 6.12 1.16
N VAL A 4 22.96 6.26 1.44
CA VAL A 4 22.43 6.85 2.68
C VAL A 4 21.99 5.74 3.61
N LEU A 5 22.56 5.67 4.81
CA LEU A 5 22.08 4.80 5.89
C LEU A 5 20.96 5.52 6.64
N LEU A 6 19.71 5.11 6.41
CA LEU A 6 18.57 5.58 7.19
C LEU A 6 18.28 4.57 8.30
N ALA A 7 18.58 4.94 9.54
CA ALA A 7 18.59 4.04 10.68
C ALA A 7 17.59 4.47 11.76
N MET A 8 17.09 3.48 12.51
CA MET A 8 16.49 3.72 13.83
C MET A 8 17.57 3.62 14.90
N SER A 9 17.49 4.42 15.95
CA SER A 9 18.31 4.23 17.15
C SER A 9 17.43 4.21 18.40
N GLY A 10 17.59 3.17 19.20
CA GLY A 10 16.99 3.06 20.52
C GLY A 10 17.95 3.53 21.62
N LEU A 11 17.93 2.80 22.74
CA LEU A 11 18.82 3.05 23.88
C LEU A 11 20.27 2.62 23.62
N ASN A 12 20.49 1.76 22.62
CA ASN A 12 21.79 1.18 22.26
C ASN A 12 22.26 1.74 20.92
N PRO A 13 23.01 2.87 20.90
CA PRO A 13 23.54 3.47 19.67
C PRO A 13 24.64 2.65 19.00
N GLN A 14 25.17 1.60 19.66
CA GLN A 14 26.18 0.68 19.13
C GLN A 14 25.75 0.05 17.80
N VAL A 15 24.44 -0.14 17.62
CA VAL A 15 23.84 -0.67 16.38
C VAL A 15 24.29 0.08 15.12
N ILE A 16 24.61 1.37 15.24
CA ILE A 16 25.09 2.19 14.12
C ILE A 16 26.51 1.78 13.73
N THR A 17 27.42 1.64 14.70
CA THR A 17 28.82 1.23 14.42
C THR A 17 28.92 -0.23 14.01
N GLU A 18 28.06 -1.10 14.57
CA GLU A 18 27.94 -2.50 14.15
C GLU A 18 27.51 -2.60 12.68
N ALA A 19 26.50 -1.84 12.28
CA ALA A 19 26.04 -1.79 10.89
C ALA A 19 27.10 -1.22 9.96
N LEU A 20 27.74 -0.10 10.32
CA LEU A 20 28.83 0.48 9.52
C LEU A 20 29.99 -0.51 9.36
N TYR A 21 30.40 -1.17 10.44
CA TYR A 21 31.42 -2.21 10.40
C TYR A 21 31.07 -3.29 9.39
N ALA A 22 29.87 -3.85 9.48
CA ALA A 22 29.47 -4.96 8.61
C ALA A 22 29.32 -4.52 7.14
N ILE A 23 28.77 -3.32 6.89
CA ILE A 23 28.66 -2.75 5.54
C ILE A 23 30.03 -2.55 4.90
N LEU A 24 31.00 -1.97 5.63
CA LEU A 24 32.37 -1.80 5.14
C LEU A 24 33.04 -3.13 4.83
N HIS A 25 32.84 -4.16 5.66
CA HIS A 25 33.42 -5.50 5.44
C HIS A 25 32.79 -6.25 4.26
N GLU A 26 31.57 -5.91 3.86
CA GLU A 26 31.00 -6.37 2.58
C GLU A 26 31.54 -5.61 1.35
N GLY A 27 32.47 -4.68 1.53
CA GLY A 27 33.02 -3.86 0.45
C GLY A 27 32.06 -2.77 -0.03
N ARG A 28 31.06 -2.42 0.78
CA ARG A 28 30.12 -1.31 0.52
C ARG A 28 30.53 -0.09 1.32
N GLN A 29 30.17 1.09 0.83
CA GLN A 29 30.38 2.36 1.53
C GLN A 29 29.05 2.96 1.99
N VAL A 30 29.12 3.83 3.00
CA VAL A 30 28.04 4.72 3.43
C VAL A 30 28.54 6.14 3.28
N ASP A 31 27.79 7.00 2.58
CA ASP A 31 28.17 8.39 2.30
C ASP A 31 27.44 9.39 3.22
N ALA A 32 26.32 8.98 3.83
CA ALA A 32 25.61 9.78 4.82
C ALA A 32 24.79 8.89 5.76
N ILE A 33 24.57 9.35 6.99
CA ILE A 33 23.77 8.64 8.00
C ILE A 33 22.63 9.55 8.44
N GLN A 34 21.41 9.01 8.54
CA GLN A 34 20.23 9.70 9.03
C GLN A 34 19.59 8.82 10.10
N ILE A 35 19.35 9.36 11.29
CA ILE A 35 18.88 8.56 12.43
C ILE A 35 17.53 9.07 12.90
N ILE A 36 16.55 8.18 13.03
CA ILE A 36 15.26 8.47 13.66
C ILE A 36 15.30 7.92 15.10
N THR A 37 14.93 8.76 16.07
CA THR A 37 15.03 8.41 17.51
C THR A 37 14.02 9.16 18.38
N THR A 38 13.85 8.71 19.61
CA THR A 38 13.20 9.48 20.69
C THR A 38 14.21 10.39 21.40
N ARG A 39 13.75 11.26 22.30
CA ARG A 39 14.59 12.16 23.11
C ARG A 39 15.71 11.41 23.84
N ILE A 40 15.35 10.33 24.55
CA ILE A 40 16.33 9.53 25.31
C ILE A 40 17.36 8.90 24.36
N GLY A 41 16.93 8.41 23.20
CA GLY A 41 17.87 7.86 22.21
C GLY A 41 18.78 8.94 21.61
N LYS A 42 18.31 10.18 21.41
CA LYS A 42 19.17 11.33 21.04
C LYS A 42 20.24 11.55 22.11
N GLU A 43 19.87 11.59 23.38
CA GLU A 43 20.83 11.77 24.48
C GLU A 43 21.91 10.67 24.46
N ARG A 44 21.52 9.41 24.24
CA ARG A 44 22.46 8.28 24.09
C ARG A 44 23.38 8.41 22.88
N LEU A 45 22.86 8.86 21.74
CA LEU A 45 23.67 9.11 20.55
C LEU A 45 24.69 10.22 20.79
N LEU A 46 24.27 11.35 21.36
CA LEU A 46 25.15 12.50 21.60
C LEU A 46 26.21 12.23 22.67
N THR A 47 25.86 11.50 23.73
CA THR A 47 26.78 11.21 24.84
C THR A 47 27.66 9.99 24.61
N GLY A 48 27.17 9.00 23.85
CA GLY A 48 27.89 7.75 23.58
C GLY A 48 28.61 7.75 22.24
N LEU A 49 27.91 8.00 21.15
CA LEU A 49 28.43 7.87 19.79
C LEU A 49 29.18 9.14 19.33
N LEU A 50 28.55 10.31 19.55
CA LEU A 50 29.01 11.62 19.09
C LEU A 50 29.60 12.49 20.22
N SER A 51 30.07 11.87 21.30
CA SER A 51 30.62 12.58 22.46
C SER A 51 31.77 13.52 22.06
N PRO A 52 31.77 14.80 22.50
CA PRO A 52 32.88 15.72 22.23
C PRO A 52 34.22 15.30 22.83
N ILE A 53 34.20 14.48 23.91
CA ILE A 53 35.41 14.09 24.66
C ILE A 53 35.93 12.73 24.17
N ASN A 54 35.04 11.77 23.96
CA ASN A 54 35.39 10.41 23.54
C ASN A 54 34.40 9.89 22.50
N SER A 55 34.46 10.46 21.30
CA SER A 55 33.57 10.09 20.19
C SER A 55 33.90 8.70 19.68
N ARG A 56 33.00 7.74 19.93
CA ARG A 56 33.09 6.39 19.37
C ARG A 56 33.00 6.39 17.84
N TYR A 57 32.25 7.33 17.28
CA TYR A 57 32.20 7.55 15.84
C TYR A 57 33.54 8.02 15.26
N SER A 58 34.20 8.99 15.89
CA SER A 58 35.51 9.47 15.42
C SER A 58 36.58 8.37 15.52
N ASN A 59 36.53 7.56 16.59
CA ASN A 59 37.40 6.40 16.74
C ASN A 59 37.15 5.36 15.62
N PHE A 60 35.88 5.11 15.27
CA PHE A 60 35.53 4.24 14.15
C PHE A 60 36.10 4.77 12.83
N LEU A 61 35.93 6.07 12.53
CA LEU A 61 36.46 6.65 11.30
C LEU A 61 37.99 6.49 11.22
N ALA A 62 38.71 6.84 12.29
CA ALA A 62 40.16 6.69 12.35
C ALA A 62 40.61 5.23 12.18
N GLU A 63 39.92 4.29 12.81
CA GLU A 63 40.19 2.85 12.72
C GLU A 63 40.13 2.36 11.27
N PHE A 64 39.19 2.86 10.48
CA PHE A 64 38.98 2.43 9.09
C PHE A 64 39.61 3.38 8.06
N GLY A 65 40.42 4.36 8.49
CA GLY A 65 41.08 5.32 7.60
C GLY A 65 40.12 6.27 6.90
N LEU A 66 38.96 6.52 7.51
CA LEU A 66 37.94 7.44 7.06
C LEU A 66 38.08 8.80 7.76
N THR A 67 37.58 9.84 7.13
CA THR A 67 37.48 11.19 7.68
C THR A 67 36.00 11.62 7.78
N PRO A 68 35.68 12.67 8.55
CA PRO A 68 34.32 13.22 8.59
C PRO A 68 33.78 13.69 7.23
N GLU A 69 34.65 13.89 6.23
CA GLU A 69 34.25 14.26 4.86
C GLU A 69 33.74 13.04 4.06
N ASN A 70 34.11 11.82 4.47
CA ASN A 70 33.68 10.60 3.79
C ASN A 70 32.21 10.25 4.08
N ILE A 71 31.73 10.59 5.28
CA ILE A 71 30.38 10.24 5.73
C ILE A 71 29.74 11.47 6.38
N ASP A 72 28.72 12.04 5.72
CA ASP A 72 27.92 13.12 6.28
C ASP A 72 27.09 12.61 7.47
N PHE A 73 27.61 12.85 8.67
CA PHE A 73 26.95 12.49 9.91
C PHE A 73 27.37 13.42 11.07
N GLY A 74 26.37 14.02 11.70
CA GLY A 74 26.49 14.81 12.92
C GLY A 74 25.14 15.01 13.60
N PRO A 75 25.07 15.86 14.64
CA PRO A 75 23.83 16.12 15.38
C PRO A 75 22.65 16.56 14.49
N GLN A 76 22.92 17.26 13.39
CA GLN A 76 21.93 17.70 12.41
C GLN A 76 21.21 16.57 11.66
N ASN A 77 21.77 15.36 11.68
CA ASN A 77 21.20 14.19 11.01
C ASN A 77 20.39 13.30 11.97
N ILE A 78 20.20 13.75 13.22
CA ILE A 78 19.39 13.07 14.22
C ILE A 78 17.98 13.68 14.20
N HIS A 79 17.04 12.91 13.68
CA HIS A 79 15.62 13.23 13.59
C HIS A 79 14.91 12.74 14.85
N VAL A 80 14.71 13.65 15.81
CA VAL A 80 13.96 13.35 17.03
C VAL A 80 12.47 13.45 16.75
N LEU A 81 11.72 12.44 17.18
CA LEU A 81 10.26 12.48 17.07
C LEU A 81 9.70 13.58 17.98
N THR A 82 8.92 14.49 17.39
CA THR A 82 8.27 15.60 18.09
C THR A 82 6.76 15.58 17.89
N ASN A 83 6.02 15.93 18.94
CA ASN A 83 4.57 16.12 18.85
C ASN A 83 4.20 17.45 18.16
N GLU A 84 2.91 17.70 18.00
CA GLU A 84 2.36 18.91 17.36
C GLU A 84 2.75 20.23 18.06
N HIS A 85 3.13 20.15 19.33
CA HIS A 85 3.62 21.30 20.11
C HIS A 85 5.15 21.46 20.04
N GLY A 86 5.84 20.67 19.20
CA GLY A 86 7.30 20.67 19.08
C GLY A 86 8.04 20.04 20.25
N SER A 87 7.33 19.36 21.17
CA SER A 87 7.98 18.66 22.28
C SER A 87 8.50 17.31 21.83
N GLU A 88 9.75 17.01 22.16
CA GLU A 88 10.38 15.72 21.85
C GLU A 88 9.73 14.59 22.65
N LEU A 89 9.49 13.46 22.01
CA LEU A 89 8.92 12.29 22.64
C LEU A 89 9.97 11.54 23.46
N ASP A 90 9.65 11.19 24.69
CA ASP A 90 10.51 10.36 25.54
C ASP A 90 10.56 8.91 25.05
N ASP A 91 9.39 8.41 24.64
CA ASP A 91 9.16 7.04 24.20
C ASP A 91 7.94 6.96 23.26
N ILE A 92 7.74 5.83 22.58
CA ILE A 92 6.61 5.59 21.67
C ILE A 92 5.65 4.59 22.33
N ILE A 93 4.57 5.11 22.93
CA ILE A 93 3.66 4.29 23.75
C ILE A 93 2.22 4.38 23.21
N THR A 94 1.79 5.57 22.78
CA THR A 94 0.41 5.83 22.36
C THR A 94 0.21 5.69 20.85
N PRO A 95 -1.03 5.54 20.38
CA PRO A 95 -1.34 5.59 18.95
C PRO A 95 -0.88 6.89 18.27
N ALA A 96 -0.96 8.03 18.97
CA ALA A 96 -0.50 9.31 18.44
C ALA A 96 1.02 9.36 18.28
N ASP A 97 1.78 8.81 19.23
CA ASP A 97 3.24 8.67 19.09
C ASP A 97 3.60 7.81 17.87
N ASN A 98 2.84 6.74 17.64
CA ASN A 98 3.03 5.88 16.50
C ASN A 98 2.70 6.57 15.17
N GLU A 99 1.69 7.44 15.14
CA GLU A 99 1.36 8.26 13.98
C GLU A 99 2.50 9.23 13.63
N ILE A 100 3.09 9.87 14.63
CA ILE A 100 4.28 10.71 14.46
C ILE A 100 5.43 9.88 13.89
N LEU A 101 5.73 8.72 14.50
CA LEU A 101 6.78 7.81 14.06
C LEU A 101 6.62 7.42 12.58
N ILE A 102 5.44 6.91 12.19
CA ILE A 102 5.25 6.44 10.81
C ILE A 102 5.33 7.59 9.81
N ARG A 103 4.79 8.77 10.15
CA ARG A 103 4.90 9.97 9.32
C ARG A 103 6.37 10.34 9.09
N THR A 104 7.18 10.41 10.15
CA THR A 104 8.62 10.71 10.04
C THR A 104 9.36 9.66 9.21
N CYS A 105 9.06 8.37 9.38
CA CYS A 105 9.64 7.31 8.55
C CYS A 105 9.30 7.49 7.05
N LEU A 106 8.05 7.80 6.74
CA LEU A 106 7.60 8.04 5.36
C LEU A 106 8.25 9.29 4.75
N GLU A 107 8.32 10.38 5.51
CA GLU A 107 8.94 11.64 5.09
C GLU A 107 10.43 11.47 4.74
N LEU A 108 11.19 10.80 5.60
CA LEU A 108 12.62 10.58 5.38
C LEU A 108 12.87 9.56 4.26
N ALA A 109 12.09 8.47 4.23
CA ALA A 109 12.17 7.50 3.14
C ALA A 109 11.89 8.17 1.78
N TRP A 110 10.83 8.98 1.69
CA TRP A 110 10.51 9.75 0.49
C TRP A 110 11.66 10.71 0.12
N THR A 111 12.15 11.49 1.08
CA THR A 111 13.21 12.48 0.87
C THR A 111 14.48 11.86 0.28
N HIS A 112 14.95 10.76 0.87
CA HIS A 112 16.21 10.13 0.46
C HIS A 112 16.07 9.23 -0.79
N THR A 113 14.85 8.78 -1.11
CA THR A 113 14.59 7.99 -2.32
C THR A 113 14.23 8.83 -3.56
N ARG A 114 14.07 10.15 -3.42
CA ARG A 114 13.75 11.04 -4.55
C ARG A 114 14.90 11.16 -5.57
N THR A 115 16.15 11.10 -5.12
CA THR A 115 17.34 11.28 -5.99
C THR A 115 17.75 9.95 -6.62
N PRO A 116 17.71 9.79 -7.95
CA PRO A 116 18.02 8.50 -8.61
C PRO A 116 19.46 8.01 -8.36
N GLN A 117 20.42 8.92 -8.17
CA GLN A 117 21.84 8.61 -7.94
C GLN A 117 22.18 8.28 -6.49
N THR A 118 21.16 8.19 -5.62
CA THR A 118 21.28 7.76 -4.23
C THR A 118 20.70 6.36 -4.09
N ALA A 119 21.30 5.50 -3.28
CA ALA A 119 20.69 4.29 -2.73
C ALA A 119 20.49 4.47 -1.23
N VAL A 120 19.38 3.94 -0.71
CA VAL A 120 19.01 4.02 0.70
C VAL A 120 19.16 2.64 1.33
N PHE A 121 19.93 2.59 2.41
CA PHE A 121 20.11 1.44 3.27
C PHE A 121 19.26 1.65 4.52
N PHE A 122 18.09 1.02 4.57
CA PHE A 122 17.17 1.08 5.70
C PHE A 122 17.66 0.13 6.80
N LEU A 123 18.24 0.66 7.87
CA LEU A 123 18.71 -0.14 9.00
C LEU A 123 17.57 -0.32 10.01
N VAL A 124 16.99 -1.51 9.99
CA VAL A 124 15.91 -1.93 10.90
C VAL A 124 16.47 -2.71 12.09
N ALA A 125 17.40 -2.07 12.81
CA ALA A 125 17.99 -2.63 14.02
C ALA A 125 17.94 -1.58 15.14
N GLY A 126 17.41 -1.96 16.30
CA GLY A 126 17.29 -1.09 17.47
C GLY A 126 15.96 -0.35 17.60
N GLY A 127 15.71 0.19 18.80
CA GLY A 127 14.47 0.88 19.16
C GLY A 127 13.33 -0.06 19.58
N ARG A 128 12.13 0.49 19.75
CA ARG A 128 10.92 -0.33 19.94
C ARG A 128 10.63 -1.11 18.67
N LYS A 129 10.09 -2.33 18.78
CA LYS A 129 9.72 -3.17 17.61
C LYS A 129 8.87 -2.41 16.58
N THR A 130 8.01 -1.52 17.06
CA THR A 130 7.20 -0.62 16.22
C THR A 130 8.03 0.28 15.31
N MET A 131 9.17 0.80 15.78
CA MET A 131 10.11 1.62 14.99
C MET A 131 10.61 0.86 13.75
N THR A 132 11.07 -0.38 13.95
CA THR A 132 11.50 -1.26 12.87
C THR A 132 10.37 -1.61 11.91
N SER A 133 9.16 -1.86 12.41
CA SER A 133 7.98 -2.11 11.56
C SER A 133 7.62 -0.91 10.69
N CYS A 134 7.62 0.31 11.26
CA CYS A 134 7.32 1.54 10.54
C CYS A 134 8.37 1.86 9.46
N LEU A 135 9.66 1.71 9.77
CA LEU A 135 10.72 1.93 8.79
C LEU A 135 10.67 0.90 7.64
N THR A 136 10.36 -0.36 7.97
CA THR A 136 10.15 -1.42 6.96
C THR A 136 8.99 -1.07 6.04
N LEU A 137 7.86 -0.60 6.58
CA LEU A 137 6.72 -0.16 5.78
C LEU A 137 7.09 1.02 4.86
N ALA A 138 7.83 2.00 5.37
CA ALA A 138 8.30 3.13 4.57
C ALA A 138 9.23 2.67 3.43
N ALA A 139 10.12 1.71 3.69
CA ALA A 139 10.96 1.08 2.68
C ALA A 139 10.15 0.32 1.62
N GLN A 140 9.08 -0.39 2.00
CA GLN A 140 8.19 -1.06 1.04
C GLN A 140 7.43 -0.06 0.16
N LEU A 141 7.03 1.08 0.72
CA LEU A 141 6.28 2.11 -0.02
C LEU A 141 7.18 2.92 -0.97
N TYR A 142 8.36 3.34 -0.52
CA TYR A 142 9.21 4.26 -1.27
C TYR A 142 10.53 3.67 -1.75
N GLY A 143 10.95 2.51 -1.26
CA GLY A 143 12.19 1.88 -1.68
C GLY A 143 12.19 1.52 -3.15
N ARG A 144 13.37 1.52 -3.76
CA ARG A 144 13.63 1.29 -5.19
C ARG A 144 14.53 0.07 -5.38
N PRO A 145 14.75 -0.42 -6.61
CA PRO A 145 15.56 -1.61 -6.87
C PRO A 145 17.01 -1.56 -6.33
N GLN A 146 17.60 -0.37 -6.19
CA GLN A 146 18.93 -0.18 -5.60
C GLN A 146 18.94 -0.10 -4.07
N ASP A 147 17.80 0.14 -3.45
CA ASP A 147 17.67 0.32 -1.99
C ASP A 147 17.67 -1.04 -1.28
N ARG A 148 18.08 -1.09 -0.01
CA ARG A 148 18.19 -2.34 0.77
C ARG A 148 17.65 -2.15 2.17
N ILE A 149 16.99 -3.17 2.71
CA ILE A 149 16.68 -3.26 4.14
C ILE A 149 17.74 -4.14 4.79
N TYR A 150 18.39 -3.62 5.82
CA TYR A 150 19.41 -4.33 6.58
C TYR A 150 19.01 -4.49 8.04
N HIS A 151 19.35 -5.63 8.61
CA HIS A 151 19.36 -5.86 10.05
C HIS A 151 20.74 -6.35 10.45
N VAL A 152 21.34 -5.70 11.45
CA VAL A 152 22.60 -6.17 12.02
C VAL A 152 22.33 -7.11 13.19
N LEU A 153 23.03 -8.24 13.23
CA LEU A 153 22.99 -9.20 14.33
C LEU A 153 24.40 -9.37 14.89
N VAL A 154 24.53 -9.29 16.21
CA VAL A 154 25.79 -9.49 16.93
C VAL A 154 25.71 -10.81 17.69
N SER A 155 26.84 -11.50 17.81
CA SER A 155 26.97 -12.66 18.71
C SER A 155 26.39 -12.36 20.11
N PRO A 156 25.49 -13.22 20.65
CA PRO A 156 24.65 -12.90 21.81
C PRO A 156 25.39 -12.38 23.05
N GLU A 157 26.60 -12.89 23.29
CA GLU A 157 27.42 -12.47 24.44
C GLU A 157 27.90 -11.01 24.37
N PHE A 158 27.93 -10.41 23.17
CA PHE A 158 28.33 -9.01 22.96
C PHE A 158 27.13 -8.06 22.77
N GLU A 159 25.93 -8.58 22.44
CA GLU A 159 24.74 -7.77 22.10
C GLU A 159 24.32 -6.80 23.22
N ASN A 160 24.47 -7.24 24.48
CA ASN A 160 24.11 -6.43 25.65
C ASN A 160 25.33 -5.80 26.35
N CYS A 161 26.52 -5.86 25.75
CA CYS A 161 27.73 -5.29 26.32
C CYS A 161 27.81 -3.79 25.99
N PRO A 162 27.69 -2.86 26.98
CA PRO A 162 27.69 -1.42 26.70
C PRO A 162 29.00 -0.91 26.08
N ASP A 163 30.10 -1.61 26.34
CA ASP A 163 31.44 -1.26 25.87
C ASP A 163 31.81 -1.85 24.50
N PHE A 164 30.97 -2.73 23.94
CA PHE A 164 31.17 -3.29 22.61
C PHE A 164 30.49 -2.42 21.54
N TRP A 165 31.27 -1.81 20.64
CA TRP A 165 30.74 -0.96 19.56
C TRP A 165 30.95 -1.57 18.17
N TYR A 166 32.09 -2.23 17.98
CA TYR A 166 32.50 -2.97 16.80
C TYR A 166 33.77 -3.76 17.16
N PRO A 167 34.19 -4.76 16.37
CA PRO A 167 35.50 -5.40 16.53
C PRO A 167 36.63 -4.46 16.06
N PRO A 168 37.46 -3.88 16.96
CA PRO A 168 38.63 -3.10 16.56
C PRO A 168 39.71 -3.99 15.92
N ARG A 169 40.63 -3.41 15.13
CA ARG A 169 41.76 -4.13 14.51
C ARG A 169 42.68 -4.73 15.55
N ASN A 170 42.90 -4.02 16.66
CA ASN A 170 43.62 -4.53 17.83
C ASN A 170 42.59 -5.05 18.83
N PRO A 171 42.44 -6.37 19.01
CA PRO A 171 41.42 -6.93 19.88
C PRO A 171 41.58 -6.47 21.33
N VAL A 172 40.46 -6.22 22.00
CA VAL A 172 40.41 -5.80 23.40
C VAL A 172 39.63 -6.84 24.20
N ARG A 173 40.02 -7.08 25.45
CA ARG A 173 39.25 -7.94 26.37
C ARG A 173 38.14 -7.13 27.02
N LEU A 174 36.91 -7.62 26.90
CA LEU A 174 35.72 -7.03 27.53
C LEU A 174 35.18 -7.96 28.61
N ALA A 175 34.58 -7.36 29.64
CA ALA A 175 33.76 -8.08 30.61
C ALA A 175 32.36 -8.27 30.02
N LEU A 176 31.95 -9.53 29.85
CA LEU A 176 30.67 -9.96 29.31
C LEU A 176 29.86 -10.68 30.37
N LEU A 177 28.55 -10.77 30.17
CA LEU A 177 27.65 -11.51 31.04
C LEU A 177 27.26 -12.83 30.36
N ASP A 178 27.39 -13.94 31.09
CA ASP A 178 26.89 -15.22 30.62
C ASP A 178 25.35 -15.31 30.78
N LYS A 179 24.78 -16.45 30.38
CA LYS A 179 23.34 -16.71 30.51
C LYS A 179 22.81 -16.70 31.95
N ASN A 180 23.68 -16.86 32.95
CA ASN A 180 23.36 -16.82 34.37
C ASN A 180 23.61 -15.44 34.98
N GLY A 181 24.13 -14.48 34.21
CA GLY A 181 24.52 -13.14 34.68
C GLY A 181 25.90 -13.09 35.33
N GLU A 182 26.71 -14.13 35.21
CA GLU A 182 28.08 -14.16 35.72
C GLU A 182 29.04 -13.48 34.75
N ILE A 183 30.01 -12.74 35.29
CA ILE A 183 31.01 -12.02 34.49
C ILE A 183 32.06 -13.01 33.98
N PHE A 184 32.30 -12.98 32.67
CA PHE A 184 33.45 -13.63 32.05
C PHE A 184 34.14 -12.69 31.07
N TYR A 185 35.40 -12.98 30.72
CA TYR A 185 36.18 -12.13 29.82
C TYR A 185 36.34 -12.79 28.46
N LYS A 186 36.13 -12.01 27.39
CA LYS A 186 36.33 -12.46 26.01
C LYS A 186 36.93 -11.33 25.17
N GLU A 187 37.74 -11.71 24.19
CA GLU A 187 38.33 -10.75 23.24
C GLU A 187 37.34 -10.38 22.14
N THR A 188 37.36 -9.12 21.72
CA THR A 188 36.49 -8.60 20.64
C THR A 188 36.73 -9.28 19.30
N SER A 189 37.87 -9.95 19.09
CA SER A 189 38.17 -10.76 17.90
C SER A 189 37.21 -11.93 17.69
N TYR A 190 36.53 -12.38 18.75
CA TYR A 190 35.52 -13.43 18.68
C TYR A 190 34.11 -12.92 18.41
N ALA A 191 33.90 -11.59 18.38
CA ALA A 191 32.60 -11.03 18.09
C ALA A 191 32.28 -11.22 16.60
N ILE A 192 31.10 -11.78 16.32
CA ILE A 192 30.61 -11.99 14.96
C ILE A 192 29.49 -10.99 14.72
N ILE A 193 29.62 -10.19 13.67
CA ILE A 193 28.59 -9.27 13.21
C ILE A 193 28.10 -9.71 11.84
N HIS A 194 26.80 -9.99 11.73
CA HIS A 194 26.14 -10.35 10.48
C HIS A 194 25.29 -9.18 9.97
N LEU A 195 25.52 -8.80 8.71
CA LEU A 195 24.62 -7.91 7.98
C LEU A 195 23.58 -8.75 7.24
N VAL A 196 22.36 -8.79 7.75
CA VAL A 196 21.27 -9.53 7.12
C VAL A 196 20.53 -8.60 6.17
N SER A 197 20.57 -8.88 4.87
CA SER A 197 19.71 -8.22 3.88
C SER A 197 18.30 -8.83 3.96
N ILE A 198 17.34 -8.06 4.46
CA ILE A 198 15.93 -8.47 4.49
C ILE A 198 15.32 -8.24 3.10
N PRO A 199 14.77 -9.28 2.44
CA PRO A 199 14.08 -9.08 1.18
C PRO A 199 12.81 -8.25 1.42
N PHE A 200 12.54 -7.31 0.52
CA PHE A 200 11.31 -6.52 0.56
C PHE A 200 10.72 -6.39 -0.84
N VAL A 201 9.40 -6.24 -0.89
CA VAL A 201 8.67 -5.93 -2.12
C VAL A 201 8.41 -4.44 -2.12
N SER A 202 8.98 -3.74 -3.09
CA SER A 202 8.61 -2.35 -3.32
C SER A 202 7.26 -2.30 -4.02
N VAL A 203 6.34 -1.51 -3.48
CA VAL A 203 5.07 -1.14 -4.15
C VAL A 203 5.13 0.25 -4.75
N ARG A 204 6.31 0.89 -4.78
CA ARG A 204 6.50 2.26 -5.29
C ARG A 204 5.92 2.44 -6.68
N ASP A 205 6.17 1.49 -7.58
CA ASP A 205 5.69 1.54 -8.98
C ASP A 205 4.16 1.37 -9.10
N ARG A 206 3.48 1.03 -8.00
CA ARG A 206 2.01 0.97 -7.90
C ARG A 206 1.43 2.24 -7.30
N ILE A 207 2.25 3.16 -6.80
CA ILE A 207 1.82 4.45 -6.25
C ILE A 207 1.82 5.46 -7.41
N PRO A 208 0.74 6.24 -7.63
CA PRO A 208 0.70 7.26 -8.67
C PRO A 208 1.76 8.32 -8.45
N ASP A 209 2.28 8.87 -9.54
CA ASP A 209 3.27 9.95 -9.49
C ASP A 209 2.81 11.14 -8.63
N SER A 210 1.52 11.47 -8.64
CA SER A 210 0.96 12.55 -7.80
C SER A 210 1.12 12.31 -6.29
N LEU A 211 1.18 11.06 -5.84
CA LEU A 211 1.44 10.68 -4.45
C LEU A 211 2.93 10.44 -4.17
N LEU A 212 3.78 10.54 -5.21
CA LEU A 212 5.24 10.52 -5.11
C LEU A 212 5.83 11.95 -5.18
N GLU A 213 5.03 12.98 -5.43
CA GLU A 213 5.44 14.39 -5.44
C GLU A 213 5.75 14.94 -4.03
N GLY A 214 5.26 14.29 -2.97
CA GLY A 214 5.48 14.68 -1.58
C GLY A 214 5.26 13.52 -0.62
N PRO A 215 5.64 13.68 0.66
CA PRO A 215 5.31 12.71 1.69
C PRO A 215 3.82 12.80 2.03
N HIS A 216 3.12 11.66 1.99
CA HIS A 216 1.72 11.56 2.36
C HIS A 216 1.52 10.74 3.65
N PRO A 217 0.48 11.02 4.44
CA PRO A 217 0.08 10.18 5.55
C PRO A 217 -0.13 8.71 5.12
N PRO A 218 0.11 7.75 6.04
CA PRO A 218 -0.09 6.34 5.74
C PRO A 218 -1.50 6.02 5.26
N THR A 219 -2.51 6.70 5.78
CA THR A 219 -3.92 6.54 5.40
C THR A 219 -4.17 6.85 3.94
N ASP A 220 -3.51 7.85 3.37
CA ASP A 220 -3.72 8.28 1.99
C ASP A 220 -3.06 7.29 1.02
N LEU A 221 -1.84 6.84 1.35
CA LEU A 221 -1.12 5.81 0.60
C LEU A 221 -1.87 4.48 0.66
N MET A 222 -2.33 4.08 1.85
CA MET A 222 -3.11 2.86 2.04
C MET A 222 -4.48 2.94 1.37
N ALA A 223 -5.19 4.06 1.45
CA ALA A 223 -6.47 4.23 0.74
C ALA A 223 -6.33 4.07 -0.78
N PHE A 224 -5.16 4.39 -1.34
CA PHE A 224 -4.87 4.12 -2.74
C PHE A 224 -4.55 2.64 -3.00
N LEU A 225 -3.65 2.03 -2.22
CA LEU A 225 -3.20 0.65 -2.41
C LEU A 225 -4.28 -0.39 -2.04
N ILE A 226 -5.15 -0.04 -1.10
CA ILE A 226 -6.33 -0.79 -0.64
C ILE A 226 -7.58 -0.29 -1.36
N LYS A 227 -7.45 0.38 -2.52
CA LYS A 227 -8.55 0.33 -3.50
C LYS A 227 -8.75 -1.13 -3.85
N GLU A 228 -9.60 -1.83 -3.10
CA GLU A 228 -10.41 -2.91 -3.66
C GLU A 228 -10.87 -2.36 -5.00
N GLU A 229 -10.45 -2.98 -6.10
CA GLU A 229 -11.07 -2.72 -7.39
C GLU A 229 -12.56 -3.00 -7.16
N LEU A 230 -13.35 -1.94 -6.94
CA LEU A 230 -14.78 -2.07 -6.80
C LEU A 230 -15.23 -2.90 -8.00
N PRO A 231 -15.86 -4.08 -7.79
CA PRO A 231 -16.12 -5.01 -8.86
C PRO A 231 -16.85 -4.28 -9.98
N GLY A 232 -16.19 -4.15 -11.13
CA GLY A 232 -16.77 -3.50 -12.30
C GLY A 232 -17.80 -4.42 -12.95
N LEU A 233 -18.90 -3.85 -13.43
CA LEU A 233 -19.83 -4.55 -14.30
C LEU A 233 -19.31 -4.50 -15.74
N ARG A 234 -18.98 -5.66 -16.31
CA ARG A 234 -18.64 -5.78 -17.74
C ARG A 234 -19.76 -6.49 -18.48
N ILE A 235 -20.21 -5.93 -19.59
CA ILE A 235 -21.18 -6.57 -20.50
C ILE A 235 -20.52 -6.76 -21.85
N ASN A 236 -20.32 -8.01 -22.24
CA ASN A 236 -19.80 -8.38 -23.55
C ASN A 236 -20.94 -8.91 -24.42
N LEU A 237 -21.35 -8.10 -25.41
CA LEU A 237 -22.48 -8.42 -26.29
C LEU A 237 -22.12 -9.52 -27.30
N ALA A 238 -20.90 -9.51 -27.85
CA ALA A 238 -20.39 -10.54 -28.76
C ALA A 238 -20.40 -11.95 -28.14
N THR A 239 -20.11 -12.11 -26.86
CA THR A 239 -20.09 -13.42 -26.19
C THR A 239 -21.32 -13.70 -25.33
N ARG A 240 -22.23 -12.73 -25.19
CA ARG A 240 -23.39 -12.76 -24.27
C ARG A 240 -23.03 -12.95 -22.80
N LYS A 241 -21.89 -12.41 -22.38
CA LYS A 241 -21.39 -12.54 -21.01
C LYS A 241 -21.64 -11.28 -20.19
N VAL A 242 -22.09 -11.48 -18.96
CA VAL A 242 -22.14 -10.45 -17.93
C VAL A 242 -21.16 -10.85 -16.85
N SER A 243 -20.28 -9.92 -16.47
CA SER A 243 -19.21 -10.13 -15.50
C SER A 243 -19.30 -9.11 -14.39
N PHE A 244 -19.06 -9.55 -13.15
CA PHE A 244 -18.95 -8.67 -12.00
C PHE A 244 -17.84 -9.17 -11.08
N GLY A 245 -16.80 -8.37 -10.90
CA GLY A 245 -15.55 -8.83 -10.28
C GLY A 245 -14.90 -9.95 -11.09
N THR A 246 -14.66 -11.10 -10.45
CA THR A 246 -14.06 -12.29 -11.09
C THR A 246 -15.08 -13.29 -11.65
N THR A 247 -16.37 -13.11 -11.36
CA THR A 247 -17.42 -14.03 -11.77
C THR A 247 -18.01 -13.65 -13.12
N ASN A 248 -18.30 -14.65 -13.95
CA ASN A 248 -18.89 -14.49 -15.29
C ASN A 248 -20.12 -15.37 -15.45
N VAL A 249 -21.15 -14.89 -16.15
CA VAL A 249 -22.36 -15.67 -16.47
C VAL A 249 -22.83 -15.38 -17.89
N ASP A 250 -23.29 -16.43 -18.58
CA ASP A 250 -23.92 -16.31 -19.89
C ASP A 250 -25.39 -15.92 -19.74
N PHE A 251 -25.82 -14.87 -20.44
CA PHE A 251 -27.20 -14.40 -20.42
C PHE A 251 -27.99 -14.91 -21.63
N HIS A 252 -29.30 -15.14 -21.41
CA HIS A 252 -30.23 -15.38 -22.51
C HIS A 252 -30.35 -14.10 -23.37
N PRO A 253 -30.35 -14.18 -24.71
CA PRO A 253 -30.24 -12.98 -25.57
C PRO A 253 -31.32 -11.92 -25.31
N ALA A 254 -32.59 -12.33 -25.12
CA ALA A 254 -33.68 -11.39 -24.80
C ALA A 254 -33.48 -10.65 -23.47
N ARG A 255 -32.91 -11.32 -22.46
CA ARG A 255 -32.65 -10.75 -21.15
C ARG A 255 -31.43 -9.84 -21.19
N LEU A 256 -30.40 -10.24 -21.92
CA LEU A 256 -29.21 -9.42 -22.16
C LEU A 256 -29.56 -8.13 -22.89
N ALA A 257 -30.37 -8.17 -23.94
CA ALA A 257 -30.75 -6.98 -24.70
C ALA A 257 -31.44 -5.93 -23.81
N LEU A 258 -32.42 -6.34 -23.00
CA LEU A 258 -33.10 -5.44 -22.08
C LEU A 258 -32.15 -4.90 -21.00
N TYR A 259 -31.31 -5.78 -20.42
CA TYR A 259 -30.37 -5.39 -19.37
C TYR A 259 -29.29 -4.42 -19.90
N ALA A 260 -28.69 -4.73 -21.05
CA ALA A 260 -27.69 -3.90 -21.71
C ALA A 260 -28.23 -2.54 -22.12
N PHE A 261 -29.49 -2.44 -22.55
CA PHE A 261 -30.15 -1.16 -22.83
C PHE A 261 -30.18 -0.26 -21.59
N LEU A 262 -30.69 -0.76 -20.45
CA LEU A 262 -30.77 0.02 -19.21
C LEU A 262 -29.39 0.34 -18.63
N VAL A 263 -28.43 -0.58 -18.73
CA VAL A 263 -27.03 -0.34 -18.35
C VAL A 263 -26.39 0.72 -19.26
N GLY A 264 -26.72 0.72 -20.55
CA GLY A 264 -26.31 1.74 -21.51
C GLY A 264 -26.85 3.13 -21.17
N LEU A 265 -28.12 3.23 -20.77
CA LEU A 265 -28.69 4.49 -20.28
C LEU A 265 -27.95 5.01 -19.04
N LYS A 266 -27.63 4.12 -18.09
CA LYS A 266 -26.82 4.47 -16.91
C LYS A 266 -25.43 4.98 -17.29
N LYS A 267 -24.78 4.31 -18.25
CA LYS A 267 -23.44 4.68 -18.73
C LYS A 267 -23.42 6.04 -19.42
N ARG A 268 -24.49 6.38 -20.15
CA ARG A 268 -24.68 7.67 -20.84
C ARG A 268 -25.22 8.79 -19.93
N CYS A 269 -25.44 8.54 -18.64
CA CYS A 269 -25.88 9.57 -17.72
C CYS A 269 -24.88 10.75 -17.76
N GLU A 270 -25.37 11.99 -17.85
CA GLU A 270 -24.54 13.21 -18.01
C GLU A 270 -24.38 14.02 -16.72
N LEU A 271 -24.85 13.51 -15.58
CA LEU A 271 -24.73 14.22 -14.29
C LEU A 271 -23.26 14.56 -13.98
N THR A 272 -22.99 15.76 -13.48
CA THR A 272 -21.64 16.22 -13.11
C THR A 272 -21.12 15.53 -11.83
N ARG A 273 -22.04 15.06 -10.97
CA ARG A 273 -21.74 14.29 -9.74
C ARG A 273 -21.62 12.78 -10.00
N ALA A 274 -21.05 12.05 -9.03
CA ALA A 274 -21.00 10.58 -9.05
C ALA A 274 -22.41 9.99 -9.18
N CYS A 275 -22.58 8.96 -10.02
CA CYS A 275 -23.89 8.37 -10.34
C CYS A 275 -24.19 7.10 -9.53
N ARG A 276 -23.57 6.96 -8.35
CA ARG A 276 -23.76 5.83 -7.43
C ARG A 276 -25.04 6.01 -6.61
N ASN A 277 -25.88 4.97 -6.53
CA ASN A 277 -27.18 5.00 -5.82
C ASN A 277 -28.10 6.15 -6.26
N CYS A 278 -27.91 6.65 -7.49
CA CYS A 278 -28.66 7.74 -8.07
C CYS A 278 -29.81 7.21 -8.92
N SER A 279 -31.01 7.77 -8.73
CA SER A 279 -32.24 7.44 -9.47
C SER A 279 -32.65 8.50 -10.50
N GLU A 280 -31.88 9.56 -10.67
CA GLU A 280 -32.19 10.65 -11.62
C GLU A 280 -32.16 10.19 -13.09
N CYS A 281 -31.29 9.23 -13.41
CA CYS A 281 -31.21 8.62 -14.73
C CYS A 281 -32.18 7.44 -14.90
N PHE A 282 -33.11 7.23 -13.96
CA PHE A 282 -34.11 6.18 -14.09
C PHE A 282 -35.23 6.65 -15.01
N VAL A 283 -35.73 5.74 -15.84
CA VAL A 283 -36.72 6.03 -16.88
C VAL A 283 -38.06 5.38 -16.55
N GLU A 284 -39.16 5.94 -17.05
CA GLU A 284 -40.48 5.37 -16.83
C GLU A 284 -40.73 4.15 -17.70
N THR A 285 -41.75 3.36 -17.34
CA THR A 285 -42.12 2.19 -18.16
C THR A 285 -42.54 2.61 -19.57
N SER A 286 -43.22 3.76 -19.72
CA SER A 286 -43.58 4.36 -21.02
C SER A 286 -42.36 4.56 -21.92
N ASP A 287 -41.29 5.13 -21.39
CA ASP A 287 -40.06 5.43 -22.15
C ASP A 287 -39.33 4.16 -22.58
N ILE A 288 -39.29 3.15 -21.69
CA ILE A 288 -38.70 1.84 -22.00
C ILE A 288 -39.47 1.17 -23.15
N LEU A 289 -40.81 1.24 -23.12
CA LEU A 289 -41.65 0.65 -24.17
C LEU A 289 -41.55 1.44 -25.48
N ALA A 290 -41.44 2.77 -25.42
CA ALA A 290 -41.18 3.61 -26.58
C ALA A 290 -39.82 3.27 -27.24
N SER A 291 -38.84 2.85 -26.44
CA SER A 291 -37.52 2.40 -26.90
C SER A 291 -37.49 0.93 -27.36
N SER A 292 -38.64 0.28 -27.54
CA SER A 292 -38.74 -1.14 -27.93
C SER A 292 -38.01 -1.47 -29.23
N ALA A 293 -37.98 -0.56 -30.20
CA ALA A 293 -37.25 -0.74 -31.45
C ALA A 293 -35.73 -0.82 -31.24
N GLU A 294 -35.17 0.01 -30.35
CA GLU A 294 -33.74 -0.03 -29.99
C GLU A 294 -33.38 -1.34 -29.29
N ILE A 295 -34.21 -1.75 -28.32
CA ILE A 295 -34.03 -3.02 -27.59
C ILE A 295 -34.11 -4.21 -28.56
N ALA A 296 -35.05 -4.18 -29.51
CA ALA A 296 -35.18 -5.21 -30.53
C ALA A 296 -33.98 -5.23 -31.48
N GLN A 297 -33.39 -4.07 -31.80
CA GLN A 297 -32.18 -4.01 -32.62
C GLN A 297 -30.97 -4.58 -31.87
N LEU A 298 -30.79 -4.23 -30.59
CA LEU A 298 -29.79 -4.85 -29.72
C LEU A 298 -29.96 -6.37 -29.65
N TYR A 299 -31.20 -6.86 -29.53
CA TYR A 299 -31.46 -8.30 -29.52
C TYR A 299 -31.03 -8.99 -30.82
N LYS A 300 -31.25 -8.36 -31.98
CA LYS A 300 -30.91 -8.92 -33.30
C LYS A 300 -29.40 -9.01 -33.56
N THR A 301 -28.59 -8.18 -32.91
CA THR A 301 -27.12 -8.22 -33.06
C THR A 301 -26.46 -9.28 -32.18
N LEU A 302 -27.18 -9.85 -31.20
CA LEU A 302 -26.64 -10.87 -30.32
C LEU A 302 -26.54 -12.24 -31.00
N PRO A 303 -25.47 -13.02 -30.74
CA PRO A 303 -25.34 -14.36 -31.29
C PRO A 303 -26.48 -15.28 -30.83
N VAL A 304 -27.21 -15.86 -31.79
CA VAL A 304 -28.28 -16.82 -31.53
C VAL A 304 -27.72 -18.24 -31.63
N THR A 305 -27.70 -18.98 -30.52
CA THR A 305 -27.44 -20.42 -30.57
C THR A 305 -28.67 -21.12 -31.14
N ARG A 306 -28.49 -22.02 -32.13
CA ARG A 306 -29.50 -22.74 -32.94
C ARG A 306 -30.65 -23.46 -32.18
N ARG A 307 -30.75 -23.33 -30.86
CA ARG A 307 -31.79 -23.93 -29.99
C ARG A 307 -32.66 -22.93 -29.21
N SER A 308 -32.46 -21.62 -29.31
CA SER A 308 -33.40 -20.67 -28.70
C SER A 308 -34.54 -20.34 -29.68
N GLU A 309 -35.56 -21.19 -29.61
CA GLU A 309 -36.98 -21.02 -29.90
C GLU A 309 -37.42 -19.84 -30.78
N ALA A 310 -38.19 -20.22 -31.81
CA ALA A 310 -39.08 -19.45 -32.65
C ALA A 310 -39.24 -17.97 -32.25
N ALA A 311 -38.87 -17.10 -33.18
CA ALA A 311 -39.23 -15.70 -33.21
C ALA A 311 -40.76 -15.56 -33.23
N ASN A 312 -41.41 -15.75 -32.09
CA ASN A 312 -42.76 -15.28 -31.90
C ASN A 312 -42.66 -13.75 -31.94
N ALA A 313 -43.50 -13.13 -32.78
CA ALA A 313 -43.60 -11.68 -32.88
C ALA A 313 -43.99 -11.00 -31.54
N SER A 314 -44.33 -11.81 -30.52
CA SER A 314 -44.58 -11.43 -29.13
C SER A 314 -43.34 -11.70 -28.24
N GLY A 315 -42.94 -10.71 -27.43
CA GLY A 315 -41.80 -10.86 -26.50
C GLY A 315 -40.89 -9.64 -26.46
N ILE A 316 -39.58 -9.84 -26.66
CA ILE A 316 -38.59 -8.76 -26.67
C ILE A 316 -38.65 -7.90 -27.95
N LEU A 317 -39.14 -8.47 -29.06
CA LEU A 317 -39.32 -7.77 -30.34
C LEU A 317 -40.52 -6.80 -30.32
N SER A 318 -41.47 -7.04 -29.41
CA SER A 318 -42.64 -6.18 -29.18
C SER A 318 -42.89 -6.14 -27.66
N LEU A 319 -42.11 -5.29 -26.99
CA LEU A 319 -42.08 -5.23 -25.53
C LEU A 319 -43.40 -4.65 -25.00
N THR A 320 -44.09 -5.41 -24.14
CA THR A 320 -45.28 -4.96 -23.41
C THR A 320 -44.98 -4.75 -21.92
N LYS A 321 -45.87 -4.09 -21.18
CA LYS A 321 -45.73 -3.92 -19.71
C LYS A 321 -45.59 -5.26 -18.98
N GLU A 322 -46.34 -6.27 -19.39
CA GLU A 322 -46.31 -7.62 -18.80
C GLU A 322 -44.99 -8.33 -19.09
N ASN A 323 -44.55 -8.30 -20.35
CA ASN A 323 -43.30 -8.91 -20.76
C ASN A 323 -42.09 -8.23 -20.10
N PHE A 324 -42.11 -6.90 -19.97
CA PHE A 324 -41.07 -6.16 -19.23
C PHE A 324 -40.95 -6.64 -17.78
N ARG A 325 -42.08 -6.76 -17.06
CA ARG A 325 -42.07 -7.27 -15.67
C ARG A 325 -41.53 -8.70 -15.59
N SER A 326 -41.91 -9.55 -16.53
CA SER A 326 -41.43 -10.93 -16.63
C SER A 326 -39.92 -10.98 -16.87
N TYR A 327 -39.39 -10.22 -17.83
CA TYR A 327 -37.95 -10.16 -18.10
C TYR A 327 -37.17 -9.58 -16.93
N ARG A 328 -37.67 -8.50 -16.30
CA ARG A 328 -37.05 -7.91 -15.11
C ARG A 328 -36.91 -8.93 -13.97
N SER A 329 -37.96 -9.71 -13.69
CA SER A 329 -37.89 -10.76 -12.67
C SER A 329 -36.85 -11.82 -13.00
N LYS A 330 -36.82 -12.29 -14.25
CA LYS A 330 -35.85 -13.30 -14.71
C LYS A 330 -34.41 -12.79 -14.68
N ILE A 331 -34.18 -11.53 -15.07
CA ILE A 331 -32.86 -10.88 -14.97
C ILE A 331 -32.42 -10.82 -13.51
N ARG A 332 -33.30 -10.43 -12.59
CA ARG A 332 -33.00 -10.41 -11.15
C ARG A 332 -32.60 -11.81 -10.65
N ASP A 333 -33.29 -12.86 -11.07
CA ASP A 333 -32.95 -14.23 -10.68
C ASP A 333 -31.61 -14.72 -11.27
N ASP A 334 -31.31 -14.39 -12.53
CA ASP A 334 -30.02 -14.68 -13.15
C ASP A 334 -28.88 -14.00 -12.39
N LEU A 335 -29.01 -12.69 -12.12
CA LEU A 335 -28.03 -11.91 -11.36
C LEU A 335 -27.84 -12.44 -9.95
N ARG A 336 -28.93 -12.76 -9.24
CA ARG A 336 -28.87 -13.28 -7.87
C ARG A 336 -28.18 -14.63 -7.80
N ARG A 337 -28.45 -15.52 -8.76
CA ARG A 337 -27.81 -16.84 -8.83
C ARG A 337 -26.33 -16.74 -9.18
N ALA A 338 -25.95 -15.80 -10.04
CA ALA A 338 -24.56 -15.65 -10.50
C ALA A 338 -23.68 -14.90 -9.49
N PHE A 339 -24.18 -13.81 -8.90
CA PHE A 339 -23.37 -12.86 -8.14
C PHE A 339 -23.73 -12.77 -6.66
N GLY A 340 -24.76 -13.50 -6.22
CA GLY A 340 -25.21 -13.52 -4.83
C GLY A 340 -26.10 -12.33 -4.46
N GLN A 341 -26.63 -12.37 -3.24
CA GLN A 341 -27.62 -11.39 -2.75
C GLN A 341 -26.99 -10.01 -2.50
N THR A 342 -25.72 -9.96 -2.10
CA THR A 342 -25.01 -8.70 -1.79
C THR A 342 -24.82 -7.85 -3.05
N ALA A 343 -24.32 -8.43 -4.14
CA ALA A 343 -24.10 -7.72 -5.40
C ALA A 343 -25.42 -7.34 -6.11
N LEU A 344 -26.50 -8.07 -5.85
CA LEU A 344 -27.78 -7.85 -6.51
C LEU A 344 -28.32 -6.42 -6.31
N PHE A 345 -28.08 -5.80 -5.15
CA PHE A 345 -28.56 -4.45 -4.86
C PHE A 345 -28.02 -3.40 -5.84
N GLU A 346 -26.77 -3.55 -6.29
CA GLU A 346 -26.13 -2.63 -7.23
C GLU A 346 -26.46 -2.98 -8.70
N LEU A 347 -26.65 -4.26 -8.98
CA LEU A 347 -26.78 -4.80 -10.35
C LEU A 347 -28.21 -4.94 -10.86
N GLU A 348 -29.21 -5.08 -9.99
CA GLU A 348 -30.58 -5.28 -10.42
C GLU A 348 -31.16 -4.08 -11.17
N ILE A 349 -32.20 -4.32 -11.97
CA ILE A 349 -33.06 -3.25 -12.47
C ILE A 349 -33.90 -2.76 -11.29
N ALA A 350 -33.40 -1.76 -10.58
CA ALA A 350 -34.05 -1.15 -9.43
C ALA A 350 -35.32 -0.42 -9.88
N ALA A 351 -36.29 -0.33 -8.96
CA ALA A 351 -37.50 0.45 -9.14
C ALA A 351 -37.54 1.53 -8.06
N GLU A 352 -37.85 2.76 -8.45
CA GLU A 352 -37.92 3.92 -7.57
C GLU A 352 -39.26 4.65 -7.78
N GLY A 353 -39.91 5.11 -6.71
CA GLY A 353 -41.21 5.79 -6.75
C GLY A 353 -42.41 4.89 -6.41
N ARG A 354 -43.61 5.48 -6.43
CA ARG A 354 -44.90 4.78 -6.20
C ARG A 354 -45.63 4.61 -7.52
N ARG A 355 -46.53 3.63 -7.60
CA ARG A 355 -47.40 3.48 -8.79
C ARG A 355 -48.34 4.70 -8.89
N PRO A 356 -48.59 5.26 -10.09
CA PRO A 356 -48.13 4.79 -11.41
C PRO A 356 -46.72 5.25 -11.82
N ASP A 357 -46.13 6.21 -11.13
CA ASP A 357 -44.87 6.92 -11.47
C ASP A 357 -43.59 6.14 -11.10
N THR A 358 -43.59 4.83 -11.34
CA THR A 358 -42.42 3.97 -11.05
C THR A 358 -41.37 4.08 -12.14
N ARG A 359 -40.17 4.53 -11.76
CA ARG A 359 -39.00 4.64 -12.65
C ARG A 359 -38.03 3.49 -12.43
N TYR A 360 -37.31 3.09 -13.47
CA TYR A 360 -36.40 1.95 -13.46
C TYR A 360 -35.00 2.31 -13.94
N GLY A 361 -33.98 1.69 -13.33
CA GLY A 361 -32.59 1.87 -13.74
C GLY A 361 -31.63 1.04 -12.90
N ILE A 362 -30.33 1.30 -13.08
CA ILE A 362 -29.23 0.60 -12.40
C ILE A 362 -28.61 1.51 -11.34
N ARG A 363 -28.34 0.98 -10.14
CA ARG A 363 -27.79 1.75 -9.00
C ARG A 363 -26.27 1.87 -9.02
N LEU A 364 -25.58 0.93 -9.65
CA LEU A 364 -24.12 0.93 -9.80
C LEU A 364 -23.59 2.24 -10.41
N ASP A 365 -22.42 2.71 -9.97
CA ASP A 365 -21.79 3.90 -10.56
C ASP A 365 -21.43 3.66 -12.03
N ARG A 366 -21.76 4.61 -12.90
CA ARG A 366 -21.44 4.58 -14.34
C ARG A 366 -19.95 4.36 -14.62
N LYS A 367 -19.05 4.83 -13.74
CA LYS A 367 -17.59 4.65 -13.89
C LYS A 367 -17.15 3.20 -13.77
N LEU A 368 -17.96 2.36 -13.12
CA LEU A 368 -17.70 0.93 -12.94
C LEU A 368 -18.32 0.07 -14.06
N ILE A 369 -18.91 0.69 -15.10
CA ILE A 369 -19.60 -0.01 -16.19
C ILE A 369 -18.74 0.00 -17.46
N VAL A 370 -18.38 -1.19 -17.92
CA VAL A 370 -17.73 -1.42 -19.22
C VAL A 370 -18.70 -2.17 -20.13
N MET A 371 -18.83 -1.70 -21.36
CA MET A 371 -19.65 -2.34 -22.38
C MET A 371 -18.77 -2.60 -23.59
N GLU A 372 -18.72 -3.86 -24.00
CA GLU A 372 -17.93 -4.37 -25.12
C GLU A 372 -18.90 -4.91 -26.17
N ASN A 373 -18.68 -4.53 -27.43
CA ASN A 373 -19.54 -4.92 -28.54
C ASN A 373 -19.06 -6.19 -29.20
#